data_AF-A0A945ZTE4-F1
#
_entry.id   AF-A0A945ZTE4-F1
#
_cell.length_a   1.000
_cell.length_b   1.000
_cell.length_c   1.000
_cell.angle_alpha   90.00
_cell.angle_beta   90.00
_cell.angle_gamma   90.00
#
_symmetry.space_group_name_H-M   'P 1'
#
loop_
_entity.id
_entity.type
_entity.pdbx_description
1 polymer ?
#
loop_
_entity_poly.entity_id
_entity_poly.type
_entity_poly.pdbx_seq_one_letter_code
_entity_poly.pdbx_strand_id
1 'polypeptide(L)'
;MKTDLKAMREALKNSKAVWMVSVFSLGLVFCGVEDNPPEAKLAPIQPNQTSELAQAMRTMDSELVDLLAQHAQTDNWIGASLSPMDLTRLMPTDSSMLVQGYKAYALAFANHVGSFNENPSAETYSKVVIGCLSCHQQACPGPIERINKRKLEPFVQ
;
A
#
# COMPACT_ATOMS: atom_id res chain seq x y z
N MET A 1 57.07 -35.16 -36.88
CA MET A 1 55.95 -34.36 -36.34
C MET A 1 56.13 -32.86 -36.67
N LYS A 2 56.19 -32.53 -37.96
CA LYS A 2 56.28 -31.16 -38.51
C LYS A 2 55.40 -31.00 -39.76
N THR A 3 54.62 -32.02 -40.07
CA THR A 3 53.96 -32.21 -41.38
C THR A 3 52.47 -31.85 -41.32
N ASP A 4 51.84 -31.94 -40.15
CA ASP A 4 50.41 -31.63 -40.01
C ASP A 4 50.10 -30.16 -39.71
N LEU A 5 51.04 -29.41 -39.12
CA LEU A 5 50.81 -28.01 -38.74
C LEU A 5 50.86 -27.06 -39.95
N LYS A 6 51.53 -27.44 -41.03
CA LYS A 6 51.63 -26.64 -42.26
C LYS A 6 50.42 -26.85 -43.18
N ALA A 7 49.81 -28.03 -43.14
CA ALA A 7 48.59 -28.34 -43.90
C ALA A 7 47.34 -27.63 -43.34
N MET A 8 47.24 -27.48 -42.02
CA MET A 8 46.12 -26.76 -41.39
C MET A 8 46.18 -25.24 -41.57
N ARG A 9 47.37 -24.66 -41.79
CA ARG A 9 47.55 -23.21 -41.92
C ARG A 9 47.24 -22.68 -43.33
N GLU A 10 47.33 -23.53 -44.35
CA GLU A 10 46.99 -23.17 -45.73
C GLU A 10 45.47 -23.34 -46.04
N ALA A 11 44.75 -24.17 -45.28
CA ALA A 11 43.30 -24.33 -45.44
C ALA A 11 42.47 -23.12 -44.94
N LEU A 12 43.06 -22.27 -44.10
CA LEU A 12 42.41 -21.06 -43.55
C LEU A 12 42.51 -19.83 -44.47
N LYS A 13 43.28 -19.89 -45.57
CA LYS A 13 43.61 -18.69 -46.35
C LYS A 13 42.66 -18.42 -47.53
N ASN A 14 41.87 -19.40 -47.98
CA ASN A 14 41.22 -19.32 -49.30
C ASN A 14 39.78 -19.86 -49.38
N SER A 15 38.90 -19.55 -48.42
CA SER A 15 37.45 -19.74 -48.63
C SER A 15 36.70 -18.43 -48.42
N LYS A 16 36.60 -17.66 -49.51
CA LYS A 16 35.60 -16.61 -49.67
C LYS A 16 34.24 -17.28 -49.89
N ALA A 17 33.44 -17.34 -48.84
CA ALA A 17 32.01 -17.56 -48.89
C ALA A 17 31.45 -16.79 -47.69
N VAL A 18 31.10 -15.50 -47.81
CA VAL A 18 29.79 -15.06 -48.30
C VAL A 18 28.77 -16.18 -48.15
N TRP A 19 27.84 -16.04 -47.22
CA TRP A 19 26.40 -16.27 -47.38
C TRP A 19 25.73 -16.31 -46.00
N MET A 20 24.69 -15.48 -45.87
CA MET A 20 23.65 -15.46 -44.84
C MET A 20 24.07 -15.16 -43.39
N VAL A 21 24.02 -13.87 -43.05
CA VAL A 21 23.67 -13.41 -41.69
C VAL A 21 22.24 -13.89 -41.41
N SER A 22 22.12 -15.03 -40.73
CA SER A 22 20.87 -15.52 -40.17
C SER A 22 20.58 -14.69 -38.91
N VAL A 23 19.60 -13.80 -38.99
CA VAL A 23 19.08 -13.03 -37.85
C VAL A 23 18.40 -14.03 -36.91
N PHE A 24 19.12 -14.43 -35.86
CA PHE A 24 18.59 -15.25 -34.78
C PHE A 24 17.83 -14.33 -33.82
N SER A 25 16.54 -14.12 -34.10
CA SER A 25 15.61 -13.41 -33.23
C SER A 25 15.45 -14.21 -31.94
N LEU A 26 16.14 -13.77 -30.89
CA LEU A 26 16.02 -14.31 -29.54
C LEU A 26 14.66 -13.90 -28.95
N GLY A 27 13.61 -14.66 -29.29
CA GLY A 27 12.29 -14.53 -28.70
C GLY A 27 12.27 -15.14 -27.30
N LEU A 28 12.68 -14.37 -26.29
CA LEU A 28 12.34 -14.67 -24.90
C LEU A 28 10.84 -14.40 -24.73
N VAL A 29 10.03 -15.43 -24.91
CA VAL A 29 8.62 -15.45 -24.50
C VAL A 29 8.62 -15.47 -22.97
N PHE A 30 8.65 -14.29 -22.37
CA PHE A 30 8.36 -14.11 -20.96
C PHE A 30 6.84 -14.24 -20.80
N CYS A 31 6.39 -15.42 -20.36
CA CYS A 31 5.03 -15.58 -19.88
C CYS A 31 4.98 -14.90 -18.51
N GLY A 32 4.67 -13.61 -18.50
CA GLY A 32 4.29 -12.91 -17.29
C GLY A 32 3.00 -13.51 -16.78
N VAL A 33 3.07 -14.25 -15.68
CA VAL A 33 1.89 -14.45 -14.83
C VAL A 33 1.56 -13.06 -14.29
N GLU A 34 0.55 -12.45 -14.89
CA GLU A 34 -0.12 -11.29 -14.31
C GLU A 34 -0.90 -11.80 -13.08
N ASP A 35 -0.24 -11.80 -11.92
CA ASP A 35 -0.94 -11.75 -10.65
C ASP A 35 -1.65 -10.40 -10.58
N ASN A 36 -2.82 -10.33 -11.21
CA ASN A 36 -3.72 -9.20 -11.06
C ASN A 36 -4.13 -9.17 -9.57
N PRO A 37 -3.71 -8.16 -8.79
CA PRO A 37 -4.19 -8.03 -7.42
C PRO A 37 -5.71 -7.91 -7.47
N PRO A 38 -6.45 -8.51 -6.52
CA PRO A 38 -7.90 -8.47 -6.53
C PRO A 38 -8.36 -7.00 -6.60
N GLU A 39 -9.02 -6.67 -7.72
CA GLU A 39 -9.57 -5.36 -7.99
C GLU A 39 -10.62 -5.05 -6.91
N ALA A 40 -10.47 -3.92 -6.24
CA ALA A 40 -11.36 -3.53 -5.16
C ALA A 40 -12.78 -3.32 -5.74
N LYS A 41 -13.71 -4.16 -5.31
CA LYS A 41 -15.09 -4.18 -5.79
C LYS A 41 -15.90 -3.06 -5.13
N LEU A 42 -16.71 -2.34 -5.91
CA LEU A 42 -17.60 -1.28 -5.42
C LEU A 42 -18.76 -1.85 -4.61
N ALA A 43 -19.11 -1.18 -3.50
CA ALA A 43 -20.27 -1.54 -2.70
C ALA A 43 -21.57 -1.46 -3.54
N PRO A 44 -22.53 -2.40 -3.37
CA PRO A 44 -23.86 -2.26 -3.95
C PRO A 44 -24.49 -0.92 -3.56
N ILE A 45 -25.35 -0.35 -4.40
CA ILE A 45 -26.11 0.88 -4.08
C ILE A 45 -26.97 0.59 -2.86
N GLN A 46 -26.57 1.14 -1.70
CA GLN A 46 -27.31 1.04 -0.45
C GLN A 46 -28.19 2.29 -0.27
N PRO A 47 -29.41 2.17 0.30
CA PRO A 47 -30.32 3.31 0.53
C PRO A 47 -29.70 4.45 1.36
N ASN A 48 -28.65 4.13 2.12
CA ASN A 48 -27.91 4.99 3.04
C ASN A 48 -26.43 5.19 2.62
N GLN A 49 -26.05 4.80 1.40
CA GLN A 49 -24.71 4.97 0.80
C GLN A 49 -23.52 4.58 1.71
N THR A 50 -23.75 3.66 2.64
CA THR A 50 -22.72 3.18 3.54
C THR A 50 -22.01 1.99 2.90
N SER A 51 -20.74 2.17 2.61
CA SER A 51 -19.83 1.09 2.24
C SER A 51 -19.16 0.49 3.47
N GLU A 52 -18.54 -0.67 3.31
CA GLU A 52 -17.75 -1.33 4.35
C GLU A 52 -16.62 -0.41 4.83
N LEU A 53 -15.92 0.23 3.89
CA LEU A 53 -14.86 1.19 4.21
C LEU A 53 -15.39 2.37 5.01
N ALA A 54 -16.52 2.95 4.60
CA ALA A 54 -17.12 4.08 5.31
C ALA A 54 -17.57 3.69 6.74
N GLN A 55 -18.04 2.46 6.93
CA GLN A 55 -18.41 1.96 8.25
C GLN A 55 -17.19 1.74 9.15
N ALA A 56 -16.10 1.18 8.61
CA ALA A 56 -14.84 1.05 9.32
C ALA A 56 -14.30 2.41 9.77
N MET A 57 -14.28 3.42 8.88
CA MET A 57 -13.82 4.77 9.23
C MET A 57 -14.62 5.40 10.37
N ARG A 58 -15.95 5.20 10.39
CA ARG A 58 -16.80 5.71 11.47
C ARG A 58 -16.60 4.96 12.78
N THR A 59 -16.35 3.65 12.72
CA THR A 59 -16.04 2.84 13.89
C THR A 59 -14.74 3.32 14.53
N MET A 60 -13.68 3.52 13.74
CA MET A 60 -12.42 4.03 14.25
C MET A 60 -12.52 5.44 14.81
N ASP A 61 -13.27 6.36 14.17
CA ASP A 61 -13.50 7.69 14.75
C ASP A 61 -14.23 7.62 16.09
N SER A 62 -15.18 6.69 16.26
CA SER A 62 -15.84 6.44 17.55
C SER A 62 -14.86 5.95 18.60
N GLU A 63 -14.00 4.99 18.27
CA GLU A 63 -12.98 4.50 19.20
C GLU A 63 -12.01 5.62 19.63
N LEU A 64 -11.61 6.50 18.70
CA LEU A 64 -10.78 7.67 19.03
C LEU A 64 -11.50 8.66 19.95
N VAL A 65 -12.81 8.86 19.77
CA VAL A 65 -13.62 9.68 20.70
C VAL A 65 -13.59 9.09 22.10
N ASP A 66 -13.81 7.78 22.22
CA ASP A 66 -13.85 7.09 23.50
C ASP A 66 -12.49 7.11 24.19
N LEU A 67 -11.40 6.91 23.44
CA LEU A 67 -10.04 7.00 23.95
C LEU A 67 -9.70 8.40 24.45
N LEU A 68 -10.05 9.45 23.72
CA LEU A 68 -9.83 10.83 24.18
C LEU A 68 -10.62 11.14 25.45
N ALA A 69 -11.86 10.65 25.53
CA ALA A 69 -12.69 10.84 26.72
C ALA A 69 -12.09 10.14 27.96
N GLN A 70 -11.50 8.96 27.79
CA GLN A 70 -10.81 8.22 28.86
C GLN A 70 -9.50 8.90 29.25
N HIS A 71 -8.70 9.31 28.27
CA HIS A 71 -7.44 10.02 28.49
C HIS A 71 -7.69 11.35 29.22
N ALA A 72 -8.70 12.12 28.85
CA ALA A 72 -9.05 13.38 29.52
C ALA A 72 -9.42 13.22 31.01
N GLN A 73 -9.84 12.02 31.44
CA GLN A 73 -10.18 11.73 32.84
C GLN A 73 -8.98 11.30 33.67
N THR A 74 -8.00 10.63 33.05
CA THR A 74 -6.96 9.87 33.77
C THR A 74 -5.54 10.26 33.42
N ASP A 75 -5.35 11.06 32.36
CA ASP A 75 -4.06 11.39 31.75
C ASP A 75 -3.17 10.17 31.45
N ASN A 76 -3.81 9.04 31.14
CA ASN A 76 -3.15 7.74 31.04
C ASN A 76 -3.59 7.00 29.77
N TRP A 77 -2.66 6.25 29.16
CA TRP A 77 -2.86 5.40 27.98
C TRP A 77 -2.73 3.90 28.28
N ILE A 78 -2.39 3.50 29.52
CA ILE A 78 -2.21 2.09 29.90
C ILE A 78 -3.50 1.30 29.62
N GLY A 79 -3.36 0.24 28.82
CA GLY A 79 -4.48 -0.63 28.43
C GLY A 79 -5.36 -0.07 27.31
N ALA A 80 -5.06 1.13 26.78
CA ALA A 80 -5.74 1.66 25.61
C ALA A 80 -5.40 0.82 24.36
N SER A 81 -6.40 0.59 23.53
CA SER A 81 -6.23 -0.11 22.25
C SER A 81 -7.32 0.30 21.27
N LEU A 82 -7.03 0.15 19.99
CA LEU A 82 -7.95 0.29 18.87
C LEU A 82 -8.20 -1.08 18.22
N SER A 83 -9.34 -1.23 17.56
CA SER A 83 -9.61 -2.45 16.80
C SER A 83 -8.68 -2.54 15.59
N PRO A 84 -8.01 -3.68 15.36
CA PRO A 84 -7.26 -3.89 14.12
C PRO A 84 -8.22 -4.00 12.93
N MET A 85 -7.92 -3.30 11.83
CA MET A 85 -8.72 -3.35 10.60
C MET A 85 -7.82 -3.44 9.37
N ASP A 86 -8.16 -4.35 8.45
CA ASP A 86 -7.52 -4.43 7.13
C ASP A 86 -8.34 -3.64 6.10
N LEU A 87 -7.99 -2.36 5.95
CA LEU A 87 -8.67 -1.46 5.02
C LEU A 87 -8.47 -1.86 3.55
N THR A 88 -7.43 -2.64 3.23
CA THR A 88 -7.13 -3.03 1.83
C THR A 88 -8.17 -3.96 1.22
N ARG A 89 -9.04 -4.54 2.06
CA ARG A 89 -10.07 -5.50 1.67
C ARG A 89 -11.49 -4.95 1.73
N LEU A 90 -11.66 -3.71 2.20
CA LEU A 90 -12.98 -3.12 2.40
C LEU A 90 -13.47 -2.43 1.13
N MET A 91 -14.72 -2.68 0.77
CA MET A 91 -15.32 -2.06 -0.41
C MET A 91 -15.56 -0.55 -0.15
N PRO A 92 -15.11 0.36 -1.03
CA PRO A 92 -15.35 1.80 -0.88
C PRO A 92 -16.76 2.20 -1.36
N THR A 93 -17.19 3.41 -0.99
CA THR A 93 -18.47 3.98 -1.46
C THR A 93 -18.38 4.37 -2.93
N ASP A 94 -17.21 4.86 -3.37
CA ASP A 94 -16.96 5.32 -4.73
C ASP A 94 -15.54 4.90 -5.17
N SER A 95 -15.36 4.56 -6.44
CA SER A 95 -14.06 4.09 -6.97
C SER A 95 -13.00 5.19 -6.95
N SER A 96 -13.40 6.47 -7.01
CA SER A 96 -12.48 7.61 -6.90
C SER A 96 -11.74 7.66 -5.55
N MET A 97 -12.25 6.98 -4.51
CA MET A 97 -11.57 6.85 -3.22
C MET A 97 -10.32 5.97 -3.28
N LEU A 98 -10.19 5.14 -4.33
CA LEU A 98 -9.04 4.25 -4.55
C LEU A 98 -7.94 4.98 -5.35
N VAL A 99 -7.45 6.07 -4.79
CA VAL A 99 -6.38 6.87 -5.38
C VAL A 99 -5.10 6.06 -5.54
N GLN A 100 -4.20 6.55 -6.41
CA GLN A 100 -2.85 6.01 -6.48
C GLN A 100 -2.20 6.09 -5.10
N GLY A 101 -1.69 4.96 -4.60
CA GLY A 101 -1.13 4.86 -3.26
C GLY A 101 -2.13 4.49 -2.16
N TYR A 102 -3.43 4.31 -2.43
CA TYR A 102 -4.43 3.88 -1.44
C TYR A 102 -3.95 2.71 -0.57
N LYS A 103 -3.44 1.64 -1.21
CA LYS A 103 -2.92 0.47 -0.49
C LYS A 103 -1.75 0.82 0.44
N ALA A 104 -0.87 1.72 0.03
CA ALA A 104 0.25 2.17 0.86
C ALA A 104 -0.26 2.96 2.07
N TYR A 105 -1.23 3.86 1.89
CA TYR A 105 -1.85 4.59 2.99
C TYR A 105 -2.57 3.65 3.97
N ALA A 106 -3.33 2.67 3.46
CA ALA A 106 -4.02 1.69 4.27
C ALA A 106 -3.05 0.85 5.13
N LEU A 107 -1.94 0.38 4.55
CA LEU A 107 -0.91 -0.37 5.26
C LEU A 107 -0.17 0.49 6.29
N ALA A 108 0.19 1.73 5.94
CA ALA A 108 0.82 2.66 6.88
C ALA A 108 -0.09 2.96 8.07
N PHE A 109 -1.39 3.18 7.81
CA PHE A 109 -2.39 3.36 8.86
C PHE A 109 -2.48 2.13 9.78
N ALA A 110 -2.57 0.92 9.21
CA ALA A 110 -2.59 -0.31 10.00
C ALA A 110 -1.33 -0.45 10.89
N ASN A 111 -0.15 -0.04 10.40
CA ASN A 111 1.06 -0.02 11.20
C ASN A 111 0.97 0.97 12.36
N HIS A 112 0.40 2.17 12.16
CA HIS A 112 0.19 3.13 13.24
C HIS A 112 -0.75 2.58 14.32
N VAL A 113 -1.84 1.92 13.92
CA VAL A 113 -2.75 1.23 14.86
C VAL A 113 -2.01 0.13 15.63
N GLY A 114 -1.20 -0.68 14.94
CA GLY A 114 -0.36 -1.71 15.56
C GLY A 114 0.60 -1.12 16.60
N SER A 115 1.34 -0.07 16.24
CA SER A 115 2.27 0.62 17.16
C SER A 115 1.57 1.22 18.36
N PHE A 116 0.37 1.78 18.18
CA PHE A 116 -0.45 2.25 19.31
C PHE A 116 -0.87 1.10 20.22
N ASN A 117 -1.35 -0.01 19.68
CA ASN A 117 -1.78 -1.16 20.47
C ASN A 117 -0.62 -1.86 21.21
N GLU A 118 0.57 -1.87 20.61
CA GLU A 118 1.78 -2.45 21.24
C GLU A 118 2.33 -1.56 22.36
N ASN A 119 2.37 -0.25 22.14
CA ASN A 119 2.89 0.73 23.10
C ASN A 119 2.01 1.98 23.13
N PRO A 120 0.88 1.95 23.86
CA PRO A 120 -0.07 3.06 23.89
C PRO A 120 0.55 4.31 24.55
N SER A 121 0.52 5.42 23.83
CA SER A 121 1.05 6.71 24.29
C SER A 121 0.42 7.86 23.50
N ALA A 122 0.61 9.10 23.98
CA ALA A 122 0.22 10.30 23.24
C ALA A 122 0.90 10.38 21.86
N GLU A 123 2.15 9.92 21.74
CA GLU A 123 2.89 9.90 20.48
C GLU A 123 2.32 8.88 19.50
N THR A 124 2.17 7.63 19.94
CA THR A 124 1.62 6.55 19.08
C THR A 124 0.15 6.80 18.73
N TYR A 125 -0.63 7.42 19.62
CA TYR A 125 -1.98 7.91 19.33
C TYR A 125 -1.96 8.99 18.24
N SER A 126 -1.08 9.99 18.37
CA SER A 126 -1.00 11.08 17.40
C SER A 126 -0.62 10.56 16.01
N LYS A 127 0.24 9.54 15.92
CA LYS A 127 0.55 8.82 14.67
C LYS A 127 -0.66 8.16 14.02
N VAL A 128 -1.61 7.63 14.79
CA VAL A 128 -2.88 7.11 14.25
C VAL A 128 -3.68 8.25 13.60
N VAL A 129 -3.82 9.39 14.28
CA VAL A 129 -4.55 10.56 13.74
C VAL A 129 -3.87 11.13 12.50
N ILE A 130 -2.54 11.15 12.46
CA ILE A 130 -1.76 11.53 11.26
C ILE A 130 -2.06 10.57 10.11
N GLY A 131 -2.08 9.25 10.36
CA GLY A 131 -2.45 8.25 9.36
C GLY A 131 -3.84 8.48 8.76
N CYS A 132 -4.83 8.86 9.57
CA CYS A 132 -6.15 9.26 9.08
C CYS A 132 -6.04 10.43 8.08
N LEU A 133 -5.30 11.48 8.44
CA LEU A 133 -5.13 12.67 7.60
C LEU A 133 -4.37 12.36 6.30
N SER A 134 -3.33 11.53 6.35
CA SER A 134 -2.52 11.19 5.17
C SER A 134 -3.36 10.58 4.05
N CYS A 135 -4.31 9.69 4.38
CA CYS A 135 -5.23 9.14 3.39
C CYS A 135 -6.31 10.17 2.99
N HIS A 136 -6.95 10.82 3.97
CA HIS A 136 -8.09 11.71 3.70
C HIS A 136 -7.72 12.97 2.89
N GLN A 137 -6.48 13.45 2.97
CA GLN A 137 -5.99 14.53 2.13
C GLN A 137 -5.92 14.17 0.63
N GLN A 138 -5.83 12.88 0.30
CA GLN A 138 -5.67 12.42 -1.08
C GLN A 138 -6.95 11.73 -1.60
N ALA A 139 -7.57 10.88 -0.78
CA ALA A 139 -8.61 9.95 -1.22
C ALA A 139 -10.04 10.46 -1.02
N CYS A 140 -10.33 11.10 0.12
CA CYS A 140 -11.69 11.51 0.47
C CYS A 140 -11.65 12.65 1.50
N PRO A 141 -11.66 13.93 1.07
CA PRO A 141 -11.41 15.06 1.99
C PRO A 141 -12.55 15.37 2.96
N GLY A 142 -13.72 14.73 2.81
CA GLY A 142 -14.95 15.06 3.54
C GLY A 142 -14.83 15.16 5.07
N PRO A 143 -14.09 14.29 5.79
CA PRO A 143 -14.08 14.30 7.25
C PRO A 143 -12.87 15.00 7.89
N ILE A 144 -12.06 15.76 7.15
CA ILE A 144 -10.82 16.37 7.68
C ILE A 144 -11.09 17.22 8.95
N GLU A 145 -12.11 18.07 8.94
CA GLU A 145 -12.48 18.88 10.11
C GLU A 145 -12.86 18.02 11.33
N ARG A 146 -13.47 16.86 11.11
CA ARG A 146 -13.79 15.92 12.20
C ARG A 146 -12.53 15.25 12.73
N ILE A 147 -11.62 14.84 11.84
CA ILE A 147 -10.34 14.21 12.22
C ILE A 147 -9.46 15.19 13.01
N ASN A 148 -9.46 16.47 12.65
CA ASN A 148 -8.71 17.49 13.40
C ASN A 148 -9.14 17.59 14.87
N LYS A 149 -10.41 17.31 15.20
CA LYS A 149 -10.91 17.25 16.58
C LYS A 149 -10.42 16.01 17.36
N ARG A 150 -9.63 15.13 16.73
CA ARG A 150 -8.99 13.99 17.38
C ARG A 150 -7.55 14.26 17.77
N LYS A 151 -6.97 15.39 17.38
CA LYS A 151 -5.62 15.78 17.75
C LYS A 151 -5.52 16.05 19.26
N LEU A 152 -4.37 15.71 19.84
CA LEU A 152 -3.99 16.14 21.19
C LEU A 152 -3.46 17.58 21.14
N GLU A 153 -3.53 18.29 22.26
CA GLU A 153 -2.94 19.62 22.44
C GLU A 153 -1.87 19.56 23.56
N PRO A 154 -0.59 19.92 23.28
CA PRO A 154 -0.05 20.26 21.96
C PRO A 154 0.03 19.04 21.04
N PHE A 155 -0.16 19.25 19.74
CA PHE A 155 -0.13 18.17 18.76
C PHE A 155 1.29 17.63 18.56
N VAL A 156 1.49 16.34 18.83
CA VAL A 156 2.77 15.64 18.65
C VAL A 156 2.84 15.11 17.21
N GLN A 157 3.79 15.60 16.42
CA GLN A 157 4.04 15.13 15.06
C GLN A 157 4.94 13.91 15.02
#